data_AF-A0A9X2ZNT4-F1
#
_entry.id   AF-A0A9X2ZNT4-F1
#
_cell.length_a   1.000
_cell.length_b   1.000
_cell.length_c   1.000
_cell.angle_alpha   90.00
_cell.angle_beta   90.00
_cell.angle_gamma   90.00
#
_symmetry.space_group_name_H-M   'P 1'
#
loop_
_entity.id
_entity.type
_entity.pdbx_description
1 polymer ?
#
loop_
_entity_poly.entity_id
_entity_poly.type
_entity_poly.pdbx_seq_one_letter_code
_entity_poly.pdbx_strand_id
1 'polypeptide(L)'
;MKKIILLLILFSIKTTAQTSVLIDKTFIRLKNDKKSFEQFVFYGYCNCTDKFLYTSTYKDNYITSFNHLEPFPRLFESDGIKMFLDNYQKLKNKYFENIQEKYYNGYVIITKCNETYNVKNKDLRKIYNNLISDKNIQKEWIDDYMKDYLDSYFIKIQTE
;
A
#
# COMPACT_ATOMS: atom_id res chain seq x y z
N MET A 1 -15.37 29.32 -33.40
CA MET A 1 -14.07 28.70 -33.06
C MET A 1 -13.45 29.25 -31.77
N LYS A 2 -13.12 30.56 -31.65
CA LYS A 2 -12.53 31.13 -30.41
C LYS A 2 -13.31 30.83 -29.11
N LYS A 3 -14.65 30.92 -29.12
CA LYS A 3 -15.49 30.61 -27.94
C LYS A 3 -15.48 29.12 -27.55
N ILE A 4 -15.39 28.21 -28.53
CA ILE A 4 -15.32 26.75 -28.31
C ILE A 4 -13.94 26.39 -27.74
N ILE A 5 -12.88 26.99 -28.26
CA ILE A 5 -11.52 26.83 -27.75
C ILE A 5 -11.42 27.33 -26.29
N LEU A 6 -12.02 28.48 -25.98
CA LEU A 6 -12.06 29.01 -24.61
C LEU A 6 -12.82 28.07 -23.65
N LEU A 7 -13.94 27.50 -24.10
CA LEU A 7 -14.72 26.54 -23.32
C LEU A 7 -13.95 25.24 -23.07
N LEU A 8 -13.24 24.72 -24.07
CA LEU A 8 -12.41 23.51 -23.95
C LEU A 8 -11.23 23.72 -22.99
N ILE A 9 -10.60 24.90 -23.02
CA ILE A 9 -9.52 25.28 -22.08
C ILE A 9 -10.07 25.38 -20.66
N LEU A 10 -11.24 26.02 -20.45
CA LEU A 10 -11.86 26.10 -19.13
C LEU A 10 -12.32 24.73 -18.61
N PHE A 11 -12.78 23.84 -19.49
CA PHE A 11 -13.16 22.48 -19.13
C PHE A 11 -11.95 21.64 -18.69
N SER A 12 -10.84 21.73 -19.42
CA SER A 12 -9.60 21.01 -19.09
C SER A 12 -8.94 21.52 -17.80
N ILE A 13 -9.08 22.81 -17.47
CA ILE A 13 -8.64 23.35 -16.17
C ILE A 13 -9.53 22.84 -15.02
N LYS A 14 -10.84 22.68 -15.25
CA LYS A 14 -11.76 22.17 -14.22
C LYS A 14 -11.55 20.68 -13.93
N THR A 15 -11.32 19.86 -14.95
CA THR A 15 -11.07 18.42 -14.76
C THR A 15 -9.77 18.18 -14.02
N THR A 16 -8.69 18.89 -14.38
CA THR A 16 -7.39 18.76 -13.71
C THR A 16 -7.43 19.18 -12.24
N ALA A 17 -8.17 20.24 -11.90
CA ALA A 17 -8.34 20.68 -10.51
C ALA A 17 -9.21 19.72 -9.67
N GLN A 18 -10.20 19.09 -10.29
CA GLN A 18 -11.04 18.10 -9.59
C GLN A 18 -10.26 16.82 -9.27
N THR A 19 -9.46 16.34 -10.23
CA THR A 19 -8.59 15.17 -10.07
C THR A 19 -7.53 15.41 -8.99
N SER A 20 -6.88 16.58 -8.95
CA SER A 20 -5.88 16.86 -7.91
C SER A 20 -6.46 16.88 -6.48
N VAL A 21 -7.65 17.45 -6.30
CA VAL A 21 -8.35 17.46 -5.00
C VAL A 21 -8.73 16.05 -4.55
N LEU A 22 -9.18 15.20 -5.48
CA LEU A 22 -9.52 13.80 -5.18
C LEU A 22 -8.28 13.00 -4.75
N ILE A 23 -7.17 13.19 -5.45
CA ILE A 23 -5.87 12.60 -5.15
C ILE A 23 -5.41 12.99 -3.73
N ASP A 24 -5.40 14.28 -3.43
CA ASP A 24 -4.95 14.80 -2.13
C ASP A 24 -5.79 14.25 -0.98
N LYS A 25 -7.13 14.24 -1.13
CA LYS A 25 -8.04 13.68 -0.14
C LYS A 25 -7.77 12.19 0.11
N THR A 26 -7.53 11.44 -0.96
CA THR A 26 -7.24 10.00 -0.88
C THR A 26 -5.97 9.73 -0.08
N PHE A 27 -4.87 10.44 -0.36
CA PHE A 27 -3.60 10.21 0.35
C PHE A 27 -3.61 10.69 1.80
N ILE A 28 -4.25 11.83 2.09
CA ILE A 28 -4.49 12.27 3.47
C ILE A 28 -5.25 11.20 4.24
N ARG A 29 -6.22 10.56 3.59
CA ARG A 29 -7.03 9.53 4.22
C ARG A 29 -6.26 8.23 4.43
N LEU A 30 -5.55 7.74 3.42
CA LEU A 30 -4.64 6.60 3.51
C LEU A 30 -3.65 6.73 4.67
N LYS A 31 -3.10 7.93 4.89
CA LYS A 31 -2.15 8.18 5.99
C LYS A 31 -2.72 7.85 7.36
N ASN A 32 -4.02 7.99 7.54
CA ASN A 32 -4.73 7.77 8.80
C ASN A 32 -5.56 6.49 8.82
N ASP A 33 -5.67 5.79 7.69
CA ASP A 33 -6.46 4.58 7.59
C ASP A 33 -5.74 3.37 8.22
N LYS A 34 -6.42 2.74 9.16
CA LYS A 34 -5.87 1.59 9.89
C LYS A 34 -5.82 0.35 9.00
N LYS A 35 -6.86 0.08 8.19
CA LYS A 35 -6.96 -1.13 7.38
C LYS A 35 -5.89 -1.16 6.28
N SER A 36 -5.66 -0.03 5.60
CA SER A 36 -4.59 0.09 4.60
C SER A 36 -3.20 -0.15 5.19
N PHE A 37 -2.94 0.39 6.39
CA PHE A 37 -1.67 0.13 7.06
C PHE A 37 -1.54 -1.33 7.52
N GLU A 38 -2.61 -1.94 8.03
CA GLU A 38 -2.65 -3.36 8.37
C GLU A 38 -2.37 -4.25 7.15
N GLN A 39 -2.96 -3.93 6.00
CA GLN A 39 -2.70 -4.63 4.75
C GLN A 39 -1.23 -4.52 4.34
N PHE A 40 -0.64 -3.32 4.41
CA PHE A 40 0.78 -3.11 4.14
C PHE A 40 1.68 -3.91 5.09
N VAL A 41 1.34 -3.95 6.38
CA VAL A 41 2.05 -4.74 7.40
C VAL A 41 1.97 -6.23 7.09
N PHE A 42 0.78 -6.73 6.74
CA PHE A 42 0.56 -8.13 6.39
C PHE A 42 1.35 -8.55 5.15
N TYR A 43 1.36 -7.72 4.10
CA TYR A 43 2.22 -7.94 2.94
C TYR A 43 3.70 -7.96 3.30
N GLY A 44 4.13 -7.10 4.22
CA GLY A 44 5.49 -7.12 4.74
C GLY A 44 5.84 -8.43 5.46
N TYR A 45 4.93 -8.94 6.27
CA TYR A 45 5.07 -10.27 6.89
C TYR A 45 5.23 -11.37 5.83
N CYS A 46 4.35 -11.41 4.82
CA CYS A 46 4.42 -12.38 3.72
C CYS A 46 5.74 -12.27 2.94
N ASN A 47 6.15 -11.06 2.58
CA ASN A 47 7.42 -10.83 1.85
C ASN A 47 8.64 -11.27 2.69
N CYS A 48 8.59 -11.08 4.01
CA CYS A 48 9.61 -11.57 4.92
C CYS A 48 9.67 -13.09 4.93
N THR A 49 8.53 -13.77 5.09
CA THR A 49 8.49 -15.24 5.13
C THR A 49 8.88 -15.88 3.81
N ASP A 50 8.46 -15.32 2.67
CA ASP A 50 8.78 -15.82 1.34
C ASP A 50 10.31 -15.90 1.13
N LYS A 51 11.05 -14.90 1.60
CA LYS A 51 12.52 -14.83 1.48
C LYS A 51 13.24 -15.99 2.15
N PHE A 52 12.67 -16.58 3.20
CA PHE A 52 13.33 -17.59 4.02
C PHE A 52 12.72 -18.99 3.92
N LEU A 53 11.45 -19.09 3.51
CA LEU A 53 10.70 -20.34 3.46
C LEU A 53 10.41 -20.81 2.03
N TYR A 54 10.91 -20.11 1.01
CA TYR A 54 10.68 -20.44 -0.41
C TYR A 54 9.20 -20.58 -0.76
N THR A 55 8.39 -19.63 -0.28
CA THR A 55 6.94 -19.56 -0.55
C THR A 55 6.61 -18.34 -1.42
N SER A 56 5.39 -18.27 -1.93
CA SER A 56 4.87 -17.17 -2.77
C SER A 56 3.77 -16.36 -2.10
N THR A 57 3.72 -16.38 -0.76
CA THR A 57 2.60 -15.85 0.02
C THR A 57 2.35 -14.38 -0.24
N TYR A 58 3.38 -13.57 -0.51
CA TYR A 58 3.21 -12.16 -0.83
C TYR A 58 2.37 -11.97 -2.10
N LYS A 59 2.77 -12.65 -3.18
CA LYS A 59 2.11 -12.52 -4.49
C LYS A 59 0.68 -13.04 -4.43
N ASP A 60 0.48 -14.19 -3.80
CA ASP A 60 -0.82 -14.84 -3.70
C ASP A 60 -1.81 -13.97 -2.89
N ASN A 61 -1.35 -13.37 -1.79
CA ASN A 61 -2.19 -12.48 -0.98
C ASN A 61 -2.44 -11.13 -1.66
N TYR A 62 -1.49 -10.60 -2.43
CA TYR A 62 -1.72 -9.41 -3.25
C TYR A 62 -2.81 -9.66 -4.29
N ILE A 63 -2.70 -10.75 -5.06
CA ILE A 63 -3.67 -11.13 -6.09
C ILE A 63 -5.05 -11.35 -5.47
N THR A 64 -5.12 -12.05 -4.34
CA THR A 64 -6.37 -12.29 -3.62
C THR A 64 -7.05 -10.98 -3.23
N SER A 65 -6.31 -10.06 -2.60
CA SER A 65 -6.84 -8.77 -2.18
C SER A 65 -7.25 -7.91 -3.38
N PHE A 66 -6.47 -7.95 -4.46
CA PHE A 66 -6.80 -7.26 -5.71
C PHE A 66 -8.12 -7.78 -6.31
N ASN A 67 -8.31 -9.10 -6.34
CA ASN A 67 -9.53 -9.73 -6.85
C ASN A 67 -10.74 -9.49 -5.94
N HIS A 68 -10.54 -9.29 -4.65
CA HIS A 68 -11.57 -8.86 -3.71
C HIS A 68 -11.92 -7.36 -3.80
N LEU A 69 -11.34 -6.64 -4.77
CA LEU A 69 -11.55 -5.20 -4.97
C LEU A 69 -11.14 -4.38 -3.73
N GLU A 70 -10.18 -4.88 -2.95
CA GLU A 70 -9.66 -4.10 -1.82
C GLU A 70 -8.99 -2.83 -2.37
N PRO A 71 -9.22 -1.67 -1.75
CA PRO A 71 -8.69 -0.40 -2.24
C PRO A 71 -7.16 -0.41 -2.29
N PHE A 72 -6.47 -0.91 -1.27
CA PHE A 72 -5.00 -0.81 -1.18
C PHE A 72 -4.23 -1.40 -2.38
N PRO A 73 -4.50 -2.63 -2.84
CA PRO A 73 -3.86 -3.17 -4.05
C PRO A 73 -4.36 -2.54 -5.36
N ARG A 74 -5.52 -1.86 -5.37
CA ARG A 74 -5.90 -0.97 -6.47
C ARG A 74 -5.08 0.31 -6.42
N LEU A 75 -4.78 0.77 -5.20
CA LEU A 75 -4.05 1.99 -4.91
C LEU A 75 -2.57 1.93 -5.30
N PHE A 76 -1.96 0.76 -5.14
CA PHE A 76 -0.54 0.58 -5.37
C PHE A 76 -0.29 -0.75 -6.06
N GLU A 77 0.56 -0.72 -7.08
CA GLU A 77 0.98 -1.93 -7.76
C GLU A 77 1.85 -2.80 -6.85
N SER A 78 1.75 -4.11 -7.03
CA SER A 78 2.52 -5.11 -6.29
C SER A 78 4.00 -4.73 -6.20
N ASP A 79 4.65 -4.49 -7.33
CA ASP A 79 6.09 -4.24 -7.36
C ASP A 79 6.49 -2.94 -6.64
N GLY A 80 5.63 -1.92 -6.70
CA GLY A 80 5.80 -0.69 -5.94
C GLY A 80 5.76 -0.94 -4.43
N ILE A 81 4.78 -1.72 -3.95
CA ILE A 81 4.70 -2.10 -2.54
C ILE A 81 5.93 -2.93 -2.15
N LYS A 82 6.26 -3.95 -2.94
CA LYS A 82 7.34 -4.88 -2.67
C LYS A 82 8.69 -4.17 -2.58
N MET A 83 8.94 -3.17 -3.43
CA MET A 83 10.17 -2.38 -3.40
C MET A 83 10.40 -1.73 -2.02
N PHE A 84 9.37 -1.11 -1.43
CA PHE A 84 9.47 -0.48 -0.11
C PHE A 84 9.70 -1.52 1.00
N LEU A 85 9.01 -2.65 0.92
CA LEU A 85 9.16 -3.76 1.88
C LEU A 85 10.56 -4.38 1.80
N ASP A 86 11.09 -4.62 0.60
CA ASP A 86 12.43 -5.17 0.39
C ASP A 86 13.50 -4.21 0.91
N ASN A 87 13.33 -2.91 0.69
CA ASN A 87 14.25 -1.90 1.21
C ASN A 87 14.22 -1.87 2.75
N TYR A 88 13.04 -1.98 3.37
CA TYR A 88 12.94 -2.12 4.82
C TYR A 88 13.60 -3.41 5.33
N GLN A 89 13.36 -4.54 4.65
CA GLN A 89 13.94 -5.84 5.01
C GLN A 89 15.47 -5.85 4.90
N LYS A 90 16.05 -5.18 3.90
CA LYS A 90 17.50 -5.06 3.73
C LYS A 90 18.19 -4.49 4.96
N LEU A 91 17.55 -3.53 5.65
CA LEU A 91 18.06 -2.96 6.91
C LEU A 91 18.15 -3.98 8.04
N LYS A 92 17.52 -5.16 7.88
CA LYS A 92 17.44 -6.25 8.85
C LYS A 92 18.14 -7.52 8.37
N ASN A 93 18.78 -7.54 7.20
CA ASN A 93 19.38 -8.76 6.63
C ASN A 93 20.32 -9.46 7.63
N LYS A 94 21.31 -8.73 8.19
CA LYS A 94 22.25 -9.28 9.17
C LYS A 94 21.56 -9.89 10.40
N TYR A 95 20.45 -9.29 10.84
CA TYR A 95 19.69 -9.82 11.97
C TYR A 95 19.07 -11.18 11.63
N PHE A 96 18.49 -11.32 10.43
CA PHE A 96 17.88 -12.57 9.99
C PHE A 96 18.92 -13.64 9.58
N GLU A 97 20.06 -13.24 9.00
CA GLU A 97 21.19 -14.14 8.70
C GLU A 97 21.68 -14.83 9.98
N ASN A 98 21.93 -14.05 11.04
CA ASN A 98 22.33 -14.59 12.35
C ASN A 98 21.28 -15.56 12.94
N ILE A 99 19.99 -15.34 12.68
CA ILE A 99 18.92 -16.24 13.13
C ILE A 99 18.97 -17.54 12.35
N GLN A 100 19.13 -17.48 11.02
CA GLN A 100 19.23 -18.68 10.18
C GLN A 100 20.45 -19.53 10.54
N GLU A 101 21.61 -18.91 10.79
CA GLU A 101 22.82 -19.60 11.20
C GLU A 101 22.64 -20.30 12.56
N LYS A 102 21.93 -19.66 13.50
CA LYS A 102 21.74 -20.19 14.86
C LYS A 102 20.59 -21.20 14.97
N TYR A 103 19.53 -21.02 14.19
CA TYR A 103 18.30 -21.79 14.29
C TYR A 103 17.91 -22.33 12.91
N TYR A 104 18.10 -23.63 12.70
CA TYR A 104 17.64 -24.36 11.50
C TYR A 104 16.11 -24.56 11.43
N ASN A 105 15.31 -23.78 12.18
CA ASN A 105 13.86 -23.94 12.28
C ASN A 105 13.11 -22.69 11.78
N GLY A 106 12.24 -22.89 10.78
CA GLY A 106 11.39 -21.85 10.21
C GLY A 106 10.43 -21.18 11.19
N TYR A 107 10.07 -21.83 12.30
CA TYR A 107 9.20 -21.25 13.33
C TYR A 107 9.77 -19.96 13.95
N VAL A 108 11.09 -19.95 14.20
CA VAL A 108 11.75 -18.75 14.76
C VAL A 108 11.71 -17.61 13.74
N ILE A 109 11.97 -17.90 12.47
CA ILE A 109 11.89 -16.92 11.38
C ILE A 109 10.48 -16.34 11.27
N ILE A 110 9.44 -17.18 11.28
CA ILE A 110 8.04 -16.74 11.25
C ILE A 110 7.74 -15.78 12.41
N THR A 111 8.15 -16.16 13.62
CA THR A 111 7.95 -15.34 14.82
C THR A 111 8.65 -13.98 14.67
N LYS A 112 9.88 -13.96 14.14
CA LYS A 112 10.64 -12.73 13.94
C LYS A 112 10.13 -11.86 12.79
N CYS A 113 9.61 -12.46 11.73
CA CYS A 113 8.87 -11.72 10.70
C CYS A 113 7.62 -11.06 11.31
N ASN A 114 6.84 -11.76 12.13
CA ASN A 114 5.65 -11.20 12.79
C ASN A 114 5.99 -10.06 13.78
N GLU A 115 7.09 -10.20 14.54
CA GLU A 115 7.58 -9.12 15.42
C GLU A 115 8.05 -7.89 14.62
N THR A 116 8.77 -8.12 13.51
CA THR A 116 9.30 -7.05 12.65
C THR A 116 8.17 -6.32 11.93
N TYR A 117 7.24 -7.07 11.36
CA TYR A 117 6.08 -6.55 10.64
C TYR A 117 4.87 -6.51 11.57
N ASN A 118 4.91 -5.55 12.49
CA ASN A 118 3.86 -5.33 13.47
C ASN A 118 3.24 -3.94 13.30
N VAL A 119 1.93 -3.84 13.48
CA VAL A 119 1.18 -2.56 13.38
C VAL A 119 1.61 -1.51 14.41
N LYS A 120 2.30 -1.90 15.48
CA LYS A 120 2.85 -0.98 16.48
C LYS A 120 4.26 -0.46 16.11
N ASN A 121 4.87 -1.01 15.06
CA ASN A 121 6.22 -0.64 14.63
C ASN A 121 6.21 0.75 13.95
N LYS A 122 6.77 1.74 14.64
CA LYS A 122 6.83 3.13 14.18
C LYS A 122 7.69 3.31 12.94
N ASP A 123 8.75 2.51 12.76
CA ASP A 123 9.59 2.61 11.57
C ASP A 123 8.87 2.03 10.36
N LEU A 124 8.13 0.93 10.52
CA LEU A 124 7.28 0.41 9.46
C LEU A 124 6.19 1.41 9.06
N ARG A 125 5.62 2.14 10.03
CA ARG A 125 4.68 3.24 9.75
C ARG A 125 5.34 4.37 8.96
N LYS A 126 6.61 4.68 9.19
CA LYS A 126 7.35 5.65 8.36
C LYS A 126 7.53 5.14 6.93
N ILE A 127 7.90 3.86 6.74
CA ILE A 127 8.01 3.27 5.41
C ILE A 127 6.68 3.32 4.66
N TYR A 128 5.58 2.97 5.32
CA TYR A 128 4.23 3.12 4.76
C TYR A 128 3.93 4.55 4.34
N ASN A 129 4.21 5.53 5.23
CA ASN A 129 4.00 6.94 4.93
C ASN A 129 4.83 7.42 3.73
N ASN A 130 6.05 6.89 3.56
CA ASN A 130 6.89 7.19 2.41
C ASN A 130 6.29 6.60 1.13
N LEU A 131 5.80 5.35 1.17
CA LEU A 131 5.13 4.70 0.04
C LEU A 131 3.93 5.53 -0.43
N ILE A 132 3.04 5.91 0.47
CA ILE A 132 1.84 6.67 0.09
C ILE A 132 2.16 8.09 -0.38
N SER A 133 3.37 8.60 -0.13
CA SER A 133 3.80 9.95 -0.53
C SER A 133 4.66 9.96 -1.80
N ASP A 134 5.07 8.79 -2.30
CA ASP A 134 5.95 8.68 -3.46
C ASP A 134 5.15 8.74 -4.76
N LYS A 135 5.19 9.90 -5.41
CA LYS A 135 4.47 10.20 -6.65
C LYS A 135 4.81 9.26 -7.81
N ASN A 136 5.94 8.56 -7.80
CA ASN A 136 6.32 7.66 -8.88
C ASN A 136 5.60 6.31 -8.82
N ILE A 137 5.22 5.89 -7.61
CA ILE A 137 4.50 4.62 -7.39
C ILE A 137 3.01 4.83 -7.11
N GLN A 138 2.61 6.08 -6.86
CA GLN A 138 1.23 6.50 -6.98
C GLN A 138 0.84 6.36 -8.45
N LYS A 139 -0.08 5.44 -8.74
CA LYS A 139 -0.68 5.40 -10.07
C LYS A 139 -1.43 6.72 -10.30
N GLU A 140 -1.63 7.15 -11.54
CA GLU A 140 -2.79 8.00 -11.85
C GLU A 140 -4.00 7.08 -11.74
N TRP A 141 -4.44 6.93 -10.51
CA TRP A 141 -5.54 6.08 -10.19
C TRP A 141 -6.75 6.50 -10.95
N ILE A 142 -7.27 5.56 -11.75
CA ILE A 142 -8.57 5.68 -12.42
C ILE A 142 -9.51 6.24 -11.35
N ASP A 143 -9.98 7.48 -11.56
CA ASP A 143 -10.67 8.31 -10.56
C ASP A 143 -11.75 7.51 -9.80
N ASP A 144 -12.35 6.52 -10.47
CA ASP A 144 -13.31 5.56 -9.93
C ASP A 144 -12.80 4.82 -8.67
N TYR A 145 -11.57 4.29 -8.65
CA TYR A 145 -11.08 3.56 -7.48
C TYR A 145 -10.76 4.47 -6.29
N MET A 146 -10.29 5.70 -6.56
CA MET A 146 -10.08 6.71 -5.52
C MET A 146 -11.42 7.14 -4.92
N LYS A 147 -12.42 7.35 -5.78
CA LYS A 147 -13.77 7.69 -5.36
C LYS A 147 -14.41 6.55 -4.56
N ASP A 148 -14.35 5.31 -5.05
CA ASP A 148 -14.88 4.13 -4.36
C ASP A 148 -14.22 3.92 -3.00
N TYR A 149 -12.91 4.17 -2.88
CA TYR A 149 -12.23 4.13 -1.59
C TYR A 149 -12.77 5.20 -0.63
N LEU A 150 -12.93 6.44 -1.12
CA LEU A 150 -13.47 7.53 -0.30
C LEU A 150 -14.93 7.28 0.10
N ASP A 151 -15.75 6.73 -0.80
CA ASP A 151 -17.17 6.50 -0.57
C ASP A 151 -17.42 5.23 0.26
N SER A 152 -16.86 4.08 -0.13
CA SER A 152 -17.19 2.77 0.45
C SER A 152 -16.51 2.49 1.79
N TYR A 153 -15.30 3.02 2.01
CA TYR A 153 -14.55 2.76 3.25
C TYR A 153 -14.77 3.86 4.31
N PHE A 154 -15.43 4.97 3.96
CA PHE A 154 -15.66 6.09 4.88
C PHE A 154 -17.11 6.56 5.00
N ILE A 155 -18.00 6.21 4.07
CA ILE A 155 -19.44 6.22 4.33
C ILE A 155 -19.77 4.86 4.94
N LYS A 156 -19.56 4.73 6.25
CA LYS A 156 -20.43 3.83 7.01
C LYS A 156 -21.83 4.41 6.84
N ILE A 157 -22.63 3.80 5.98
CA ILE A 157 -24.06 3.89 6.15
C ILE A 157 -24.31 3.32 7.54
N GLN A 158 -24.46 4.20 8.54
CA GLN A 158 -25.25 3.87 9.72
C GLN A 158 -26.63 3.58 9.17
N THR A 159 -26.88 2.30 8.88
CA THR A 159 -28.22 1.77 8.69
C THR A 159 -28.55 1.06 9.97
N GLU A 160 -29.07 1.84 10.91
CA GLU A 160 -30.15 1.41 11.80
C GLU A 160 -31.33 2.35 11.57
#